data_AF-A0A3D2S4K9-F1
#
_entry.id   AF-A0A3D2S4K9-F1
#
_cell.length_a   1.000
_cell.length_b   1.000
_cell.length_c   1.000
_cell.angle_alpha   90.00
_cell.angle_beta   90.00
_cell.angle_gamma   90.00
#
_symmetry.space_group_name_H-M   'P 1'
#
loop_
_entity.id
_entity.type
_entity.pdbx_description
1 polymer ?
#
loop_
_entity_poly.entity_id
_entity_poly.type
_entity_poly.pdbx_seq_one_letter_code
_entity_poly.pdbx_strand_id
1 'polypeptide(L)'
;MKYFLPVLLVVSVWISQSCSTDFDLNADFKETPVLYGLLDAADSVHYIRINRAFISDQIDAITLAQDPNAIYYGPELTVIVEEL
;
A
#
# COMPACT_ATOMS: atom_id res chain seq x y z
N MET A 1 -27.18 -48.03 17.71
CA MET A 1 -25.87 -47.37 17.94
C MET A 1 -24.86 -47.50 16.79
N LYS A 2 -25.06 -48.36 15.78
CA LYS A 2 -24.09 -48.59 14.68
C LYS A 2 -23.90 -47.41 13.71
N TYR A 3 -24.88 -46.50 13.61
CA TYR A 3 -24.83 -45.32 12.73
C TYR A 3 -24.39 -44.02 13.43
N PHE A 4 -24.18 -44.03 14.75
CA PHE A 4 -23.84 -42.82 15.50
C PHE A 4 -22.42 -42.32 15.19
N LEU A 5 -21.47 -43.26 15.06
CA LEU A 5 -20.08 -42.98 14.73
C LEU A 5 -19.90 -42.33 13.33
N PRO A 6 -20.51 -42.86 12.23
CA PRO A 6 -20.37 -42.22 10.93
C PRO A 6 -21.09 -40.87 10.83
N VAL A 7 -22.21 -40.68 11.55
CA VAL A 7 -22.92 -39.39 11.58
C VAL A 7 -22.08 -38.31 12.25
N LEU A 8 -21.41 -38.62 13.37
CA LEU A 8 -20.50 -37.70 14.06
C LEU A 8 -19.33 -37.27 13.15
N LEU A 9 -18.79 -38.21 12.38
CA LEU A 9 -17.67 -38.00 11.46
C LEU A 9 -18.06 -37.12 10.27
N VAL A 10 -19.30 -37.27 9.78
CA VAL A 10 -19.82 -36.39 8.72
C VAL A 10 -20.04 -34.98 9.27
N VAL A 11 -20.63 -34.83 10.47
CA VAL A 11 -20.87 -33.51 11.08
C VAL A 11 -19.57 -32.74 11.33
N SER A 12 -18.48 -33.39 11.74
CA SER A 12 -17.21 -32.69 11.98
C SER A 12 -16.61 -32.10 10.71
N VAL A 13 -16.76 -32.76 9.56
CA VAL A 13 -16.27 -32.28 8.26
C VAL A 13 -17.04 -31.04 7.80
N TRP A 14 -18.33 -30.93 8.13
CA TRP A 14 -19.14 -29.76 7.80
C TRP A 14 -18.80 -28.54 8.66
N ILE A 15 -18.38 -28.73 9.91
CA ILE A 15 -18.01 -27.61 10.82
C ILE A 15 -16.64 -27.01 10.45
N SER A 16 -15.75 -27.77 9.82
CA SER A 16 -14.43 -27.29 9.38
C SER A 16 -14.44 -26.41 8.12
N GLN A 17 -15.57 -26.27 7.43
CA GLN A 17 -15.70 -25.43 6.24
C GLN A 17 -16.04 -23.98 6.62
N SER A 18 -15.16 -23.30 7.36
CA SER A 18 -15.30 -21.87 7.62
C SER A 18 -14.60 -21.07 6.52
N CYS A 19 -15.34 -20.30 5.73
CA CYS A 19 -14.74 -19.26 4.89
C CYS A 19 -14.17 -18.17 5.79
N SER A 20 -12.90 -17.81 5.61
CA SER A 20 -12.34 -16.61 6.21
C SER A 20 -12.94 -15.37 5.54
N THR A 21 -13.22 -14.36 6.34
CA THR A 21 -13.63 -13.02 5.89
C THR A 21 -12.50 -12.01 6.07
N ASP A 22 -11.28 -12.48 6.32
CA ASP A 22 -10.14 -11.61 6.51
C ASP A 22 -9.79 -10.97 5.16
N PHE A 23 -9.76 -9.64 5.15
CA PHE A 23 -9.47 -8.85 3.97
C PHE A 23 -8.38 -7.86 4.32
N ASP A 24 -7.29 -7.90 3.56
CA ASP A 24 -6.23 -6.91 3.70
C ASP A 24 -6.68 -5.61 3.05
N LEU A 25 -6.66 -4.53 3.84
CA LEU A 25 -6.97 -3.20 3.35
C LEU A 25 -5.81 -2.62 2.56
N ASN A 26 -4.59 -3.03 2.90
CA ASN A 26 -3.38 -2.56 2.27
C ASN A 26 -2.92 -3.57 1.21
N ALA A 27 -2.26 -3.05 0.18
CA ALA A 27 -1.48 -3.90 -0.71
C ALA A 27 -0.05 -4.00 -0.19
N ASP A 28 0.68 -5.03 -0.64
CA ASP A 28 2.10 -5.17 -0.37
C ASP A 28 2.87 -3.88 -0.68
N PHE A 29 3.77 -3.49 0.22
CA PHE A 29 4.58 -2.29 0.03
C PHE A 29 5.38 -2.38 -1.27
N LYS A 30 5.20 -1.38 -2.13
CA LYS A 30 5.94 -1.22 -3.38
C LYS A 30 6.53 0.17 -3.49
N GLU A 31 7.84 0.22 -3.70
CA GLU A 31 8.58 1.46 -3.95
C GLU A 31 8.04 2.16 -5.21
N THR A 32 7.34 3.27 -5.01
CA THR A 32 6.68 4.01 -6.09
C THR A 32 6.95 5.51 -5.94
N PRO A 33 7.67 6.13 -6.89
CA PRO A 33 7.88 7.57 -6.88
C PRO A 33 6.64 8.32 -7.36
N VAL A 34 6.33 9.44 -6.69
CA VAL A 34 5.22 10.33 -7.01
C VAL A 34 5.78 11.72 -7.28
N LEU A 35 5.68 12.18 -8.53
CA LEU A 35 6.15 13.50 -8.95
C LEU A 35 4.97 14.46 -9.08
N TYR A 36 5.10 15.63 -8.45
CA TYR A 36 4.25 16.79 -8.70
C TYR A 36 5.07 17.87 -9.39
N GLY A 37 4.60 18.30 -10.55
CA GLY A 37 5.18 19.42 -11.29
C GLY A 37 4.18 20.58 -11.34
N LEU A 38 4.63 21.76 -10.98
CA LEU A 38 3.98 23.02 -11.31
C LEU A 38 4.78 23.66 -12.44
N LEU A 39 4.29 23.47 -13.67
CA LEU A 39 4.92 23.93 -14.89
C LEU A 39 4.06 25.02 -15.51
N ASP A 40 4.68 26.16 -15.84
CA ASP A 40 4.04 27.28 -16.50
C ASP A 40 4.97 27.78 -17.61
N ALA A 41 4.52 27.71 -18.87
CA ALA A 41 5.30 28.14 -20.02
C ALA A 41 5.57 29.65 -20.06
N ALA A 42 4.81 30.45 -19.29
CA ALA A 42 5.01 31.89 -19.18
C ALA A 42 5.98 32.26 -18.04
N ASP A 43 6.38 31.32 -17.19
CA ASP A 43 7.30 31.54 -16.08
C ASP A 43 8.69 30.98 -16.40
N SER A 44 9.71 31.64 -15.85
CA SER A 44 11.11 31.20 -15.87
C SER A 44 11.43 30.16 -14.79
N VAL A 45 10.58 30.01 -13.77
CA VAL A 45 10.79 29.08 -12.66
C VAL A 45 9.74 27.97 -12.71
N HIS A 46 10.20 26.73 -12.58
CA HIS A 46 9.34 25.56 -12.48
C HIS A 46 9.61 24.84 -11.16
N TYR A 47 8.54 24.33 -10.54
CA TYR A 47 8.64 23.63 -9.27
C TYR A 47 8.36 22.16 -9.48
N ILE A 48 9.29 21.33 -9.01
CA ILE A 48 9.11 19.89 -8.99
C ILE A 48 9.28 19.41 -7.56
N ARG A 49 8.33 18.59 -7.11
CA ARG A 49 8.39 17.91 -5.84
C ARG A 49 8.32 16.41 -6.08
N ILE A 50 9.33 15.71 -5.58
CA ILE A 50 9.38 14.25 -5.59
C ILE A 50 8.95 13.78 -4.20
N ASN A 51 7.98 12.88 -4.16
CA ASN A 51 7.62 12.17 -2.94
C ASN A 51 7.67 10.66 -3.18
N ARG A 52 7.78 9.91 -2.11
CA ARG A 52 7.68 8.46 -2.06
C ARG A 52 6.27 8.07 -1.63
N ALA A 53 5.67 7.11 -2.31
CA ALA A 53 4.45 6.48 -1.80
C ALA A 53 4.77 5.70 -0.52
N PHE A 54 3.94 5.86 0.50
CA PHE A 54 4.13 5.24 1.82
C PHE A 54 2.86 4.50 2.22
N ILE A 55 3.04 3.34 2.84
CA ILE A 55 1.98 2.51 3.40
C ILE A 55 2.57 1.69 4.55
N SER A 56 1.79 1.43 5.59
CA SER A 56 2.18 0.61 6.73
C SER A 56 0.95 -0.08 7.30
N ASP A 57 1.14 -1.32 7.75
CA ASP A 57 0.09 -2.09 8.44
C ASP A 57 0.06 -1.80 9.94
N GLN A 58 1.10 -1.13 10.47
CA GLN A 58 1.22 -0.85 11.91
C GLN A 58 0.97 0.61 12.26
N ILE A 59 1.28 1.55 11.35
CA ILE A 59 1.24 2.99 11.59
C ILE A 59 0.20 3.61 10.66
N ASP A 60 -0.67 4.45 11.20
CA ASP A 60 -1.66 5.16 10.38
C ASP A 60 -1.00 6.17 9.42
N ALA A 61 -1.68 6.43 8.31
CA ALA A 61 -1.15 7.27 7.24
C ALA A 61 -0.88 8.72 7.68
N ILE A 62 -1.62 9.26 8.65
CA ILE A 62 -1.44 10.65 9.10
C ILE A 62 -0.15 10.77 9.91
N THR A 63 0.13 9.81 10.78
CA THR A 63 1.39 9.74 11.54
C THR A 63 2.56 9.49 10.61
N LEU A 64 2.45 8.54 9.68
CA LEU A 64 3.53 8.21 8.75
C LEU A 64 3.87 9.38 7.81
N ALA A 65 2.87 10.17 7.41
CA ALA A 65 3.06 11.37 6.59
C ALA A 65 3.88 12.48 7.27
N GLN A 66 4.11 12.40 8.58
CA GLN A 66 4.93 13.38 9.31
C GLN A 66 6.42 13.01 9.31
N ASP A 67 6.78 11.77 8.95
CA ASP A 67 8.18 11.34 8.88
C ASP A 67 8.78 11.67 7.49
N PRO A 68 9.75 12.60 7.42
CA PRO A 68 10.41 12.94 6.16
C PRO A 68 11.05 11.73 5.46
N ASN A 69 11.53 10.75 6.22
CA ASN A 69 12.19 9.56 5.65
C ASN A 69 11.17 8.58 5.03
N ALA A 70 9.91 8.64 5.45
CA ALA A 70 8.86 7.81 4.88
C ALA A 70 8.36 8.39 3.54
N ILE A 71 8.33 9.72 3.42
CA ILE A 71 7.69 10.43 2.32
C ILE A 71 8.64 11.03 1.28
N TYR A 72 9.94 11.14 1.58
CA TYR A 72 10.95 11.65 0.65
C TYR A 72 12.03 10.61 0.37
N TYR A 73 12.60 10.72 -0.83
CA TYR A 73 13.84 10.07 -1.18
C TYR A 73 15.02 10.90 -0.68
N GLY A 74 16.20 10.28 -0.59
CA GLY A 74 17.44 10.96 -0.26
C GLY A 74 17.98 11.79 -1.44
N PRO A 75 19.23 12.29 -1.32
CA PRO A 75 19.88 13.16 -2.32
C PRO A 75 20.21 12.45 -3.64
N GLU A 76 19.94 11.16 -3.78
CA GLU A 76 20.27 10.35 -4.95
C GLU A 76 19.39 10.58 -6.19
N LEU A 77 18.30 11.34 -6.10
CA LEU A 77 17.39 11.55 -7.23
C LEU A 77 17.75 12.79 -8.07
N THR A 78 17.61 12.64 -9.39
CA THR A 78 17.75 13.74 -10.37
C THR A 78 16.47 13.84 -11.19
N VAL A 79 16.00 15.06 -11.45
CA VAL A 79 14.87 15.34 -12.35
C VAL A 79 15.35 16.16 -13.52
N ILE A 80 14.86 15.82 -14.71
CA ILE A 80 15.16 16.51 -15.96
C ILE A 80 13.83 16.97 -16.56
N VAL A 81 13.75 18.24 -16.92
CA VAL A 81 12.65 18.81 -17.70
C VAL A 81 13.21 19.13 -19.07
N GLU A 82 12.57 18.61 -20.11
CA GLU A 82 12.94 18.86 -21.51
C GLU A 82 11.78 19.58 -22.19
N GLU A 83 12.09 20.67 -22.86
CA GLU A 83 11.18 21.35 -23.79
C GLU A 83 11.49 20.82 -25.20
N LEU A 84 10.46 20.31 -25.88
CA LEU A 84 10.57 19.74 -27.24
C LEU A 84 10.38 20.81 -28.32
#